data_AF-A0A927IZE2-F1
#
_entry.id   AF-A0A927IZE2-F1
#
_cell.length_a   1.000
_cell.length_b   1.000
_cell.length_c   1.000
_cell.angle_alpha   90.00
_cell.angle_beta   90.00
_cell.angle_gamma   90.00
#
_symmetry.space_group_name_H-M   'P 1'
#
loop_
_entity.id
_entity.type
_entity.pdbx_description
1 polymer ?
#
loop_
_entity_poly.entity_id
_entity_poly.type
_entity_poly.pdbx_seq_one_letter_code
_entity_poly.pdbx_strand_id
1 'polypeptide(L)'
;MSTDGHHADALGDDAVAVATGQPRESWFTLLDAHGASTWSQERVAAWLIEKQGVDGWWAQSLTVAYGQARGVHAPGNPTAGS
;
A
#
# COMPACT_ATOMS: atom_id res chain seq x y z
N MET A 1 2.14 10.44 -26.11
CA MET A 1 2.66 9.46 -25.14
C MET A 1 2.29 9.95 -23.75
N SER A 2 1.49 9.14 -23.06
CA SER A 2 1.31 9.03 -21.59
C SER A 2 0.93 10.26 -20.76
N THR A 3 -0.37 10.43 -20.53
CA THR A 3 -0.89 10.90 -19.24
C THR A 3 -1.69 9.76 -18.61
N ASP A 4 -1.00 8.81 -17.98
CA ASP A 4 -1.63 7.88 -17.04
C ASP A 4 -0.83 7.95 -15.75
N GLY A 5 -1.27 8.83 -14.85
CA GLY A 5 -0.53 9.14 -13.63
C GLY A 5 -1.39 9.77 -12.53
N HIS A 6 -2.72 9.68 -12.63
CA HIS A 6 -3.64 10.27 -11.65
C HIS A 6 -4.73 9.33 -11.15
N HIS A 7 -4.63 8.00 -11.39
CA HIS A 7 -5.67 7.06 -10.95
C HIS A 7 -5.14 5.88 -10.12
N ALA A 8 -3.96 6.01 -9.51
CA ALA A 8 -3.45 4.96 -8.62
C ALA A 8 -4.15 4.93 -7.25
N ASP A 9 -4.84 6.01 -6.88
CA ASP A 9 -5.53 6.15 -5.58
C ASP A 9 -6.84 5.35 -5.50
N ALA A 10 -7.43 4.97 -6.65
CA ALA A 10 -8.70 4.26 -6.72
C ALA A 10 -8.59 2.87 -7.37
N LEU A 11 -7.41 2.25 -7.32
CA LEU A 11 -7.26 0.85 -7.71
C LEU A 11 -7.91 -0.01 -6.62
N GLY A 12 -9.17 -0.38 -6.86
CA GLY A 12 -9.92 -1.26 -5.98
C GLY A 12 -9.20 -2.58 -5.74
N ASP A 13 -9.59 -3.29 -4.68
CA ASP A 13 -8.98 -4.56 -4.27
C ASP A 13 -8.90 -5.59 -5.41
N ASP A 14 -9.89 -5.60 -6.29
CA ASP A 14 -9.93 -6.40 -7.53
C ASP A 14 -8.74 -6.13 -8.47
N ALA A 15 -8.34 -4.87 -8.66
CA ALA A 15 -7.25 -4.54 -9.58
C ALA A 15 -5.90 -5.01 -9.03
N VAL A 16 -5.71 -4.91 -7.71
CA VAL A 16 -4.53 -5.44 -7.01
C VAL A 16 -4.48 -6.96 -7.10
N ALA A 17 -5.61 -7.64 -6.89
CA ALA A 17 -5.70 -9.09 -6.99
C ALA A 17 -5.37 -9.60 -8.40
N VAL A 18 -5.89 -8.95 -9.43
CA VAL A 18 -5.61 -9.31 -10.83
C VAL A 18 -4.13 -9.09 -11.18
N ALA A 19 -3.54 -7.99 -10.73
CA ALA A 19 -2.18 -7.64 -11.12
C ALA A 19 -1.09 -8.35 -10.30
N THR A 20 -1.34 -8.58 -9.01
CA THR A 20 -0.34 -9.14 -8.07
C THR A 20 -0.64 -10.58 -7.67
N GLY A 21 -1.79 -11.12 -8.07
CA GLY A 21 -2.22 -12.48 -7.77
C GLY A 21 -2.89 -12.66 -6.40
N GLN A 22 -2.92 -11.64 -5.53
CA GLN A 22 -3.67 -11.69 -4.27
C GLN A 22 -4.25 -10.32 -3.88
N PRO A 23 -5.34 -10.29 -3.10
CA PRO A 23 -5.95 -9.04 -2.66
C PRO A 23 -5.06 -8.28 -1.68
N ARG A 24 -5.36 -6.98 -1.50
CA ARG A 24 -4.53 -6.09 -0.69
C ARG A 24 -4.47 -6.52 0.78
N GLU A 25 -5.55 -7.11 1.30
CA GLU A 25 -5.64 -7.53 2.70
C GLU A 25 -4.69 -8.70 3.00
N SER A 26 -4.53 -9.61 2.03
CA SER A 26 -3.56 -10.69 2.14
C SER A 26 -2.12 -10.15 2.09
N TRP A 27 -1.86 -9.12 1.28
CA TRP A 27 -0.58 -8.41 1.32
C TRP A 27 -0.30 -7.78 2.68
N PHE A 28 -1.28 -7.09 3.28
CA PHE A 28 -1.11 -6.45 4.57
C PHE A 28 -0.86 -7.47 5.68
N THR A 29 -1.60 -8.58 5.68
CA THR A 29 -1.40 -9.68 6.63
C THR A 29 0.01 -10.25 6.53
N LEU A 30 0.49 -10.45 5.31
CA LEU A 30 1.81 -10.98 5.05
C LEU A 30 2.91 -10.00 5.48
N LEU A 31 2.74 -8.71 5.15
CA LEU A 31 3.64 -7.64 5.58
C LEU A 31 3.70 -7.54 7.12
N ASP A 32 2.56 -7.63 7.79
CA ASP A 32 2.47 -7.60 9.25
C ASP A 32 3.19 -8.80 9.89
N ALA A 33 3.01 -10.00 9.33
CA ALA A 33 3.70 -11.22 9.78
C ALA A 33 5.23 -11.12 9.66
N HIS A 34 5.73 -10.33 8.71
CA HIS A 34 7.16 -10.04 8.54
C HIS A 34 7.66 -8.84 9.37
N GLY A 35 6.80 -8.19 10.15
CA GLY A 35 7.14 -7.00 10.91
C GLY A 35 7.34 -5.76 10.04
N ALA A 36 6.70 -5.70 8.86
CA ALA A 36 6.82 -4.55 7.96
C ALA A 36 6.24 -3.25 8.55
N SER A 37 5.50 -3.33 9.65
CA SER A 37 5.03 -2.16 10.41
C SER A 37 6.18 -1.29 10.93
N THR A 38 7.39 -1.86 11.11
CA THR A 38 8.59 -1.11 11.50
C THR A 38 9.49 -0.78 10.32
N TRP A 39 9.11 -1.14 9.09
CA TRP A 39 9.92 -0.93 7.90
C TRP A 39 9.62 0.44 7.29
N SER A 40 10.64 1.05 6.68
CA SER A 40 10.46 2.22 5.82
C SER A 40 9.68 1.86 4.56
N GLN A 41 8.96 2.83 3.98
CA GLN A 41 8.22 2.65 2.73
C GLN A 41 9.08 2.04 1.61
N GLU A 42 10.31 2.53 1.45
CA GLU A 42 11.26 2.00 0.46
C GLU A 42 11.57 0.51 0.68
N ARG A 43 11.68 0.08 1.94
CA ARG A 43 11.97 -1.31 2.29
C ARG A 43 10.79 -2.22 2.00
N VAL A 44 9.56 -1.75 2.25
CA VAL A 44 8.34 -2.50 1.90
C VAL A 44 8.22 -2.66 0.38
N ALA A 45 8.43 -1.59 -0.38
CA ALA A 45 8.40 -1.64 -1.83
C ALA A 45 9.50 -2.56 -2.40
N ALA A 46 10.73 -2.44 -1.91
CA ALA A 46 11.83 -3.33 -2.31
C ALA A 46 11.52 -4.79 -2.01
N TRP A 47 10.97 -5.09 -0.82
CA TRP A 47 10.59 -6.46 -0.47
C TRP A 47 9.50 -7.02 -1.39
N LEU A 48 8.49 -6.22 -1.76
CA LEU A 48 7.44 -6.64 -2.70
C LEU A 48 8.00 -6.94 -4.10
N ILE A 49 8.95 -6.13 -4.57
CA ILE A 49 9.58 -6.33 -5.88
C ILE A 49 10.52 -7.54 -5.83
N GLU A 50 11.43 -7.59 -4.86
CA GLU A 50 12.51 -8.58 -4.82
C GLU A 50 12.05 -9.97 -4.35
N LYS A 51 11.11 -10.04 -3.41
CA LYS A 51 10.63 -11.32 -2.87
C LYS A 51 9.44 -11.86 -3.63
N GLN A 52 8.54 -10.98 -4.06
CA GLN A 52 7.25 -11.38 -4.62
C GLN A 52 7.14 -11.11 -6.12
N GLY A 53 8.10 -10.42 -6.72
CA GLY A 53 8.07 -10.10 -8.14
C GLY A 53 6.95 -9.14 -8.52
N VAL A 54 6.43 -8.38 -7.55
CA VAL A 54 5.41 -7.36 -7.81
C VAL A 54 6.04 -6.24 -8.61
N ASP A 55 5.34 -5.75 -9.63
CA ASP A 55 5.81 -4.62 -10.42
C ASP A 55 6.03 -3.37 -9.54
N GLY A 56 7.05 -2.59 -9.86
CA GLY A 56 7.48 -1.46 -9.03
C GLY A 56 6.37 -0.43 -8.76
N TRP A 57 5.44 -0.25 -9.69
CA TRP A 57 4.31 0.66 -9.50
C TRP A 57 3.28 0.10 -8.51
N TRP A 58 2.94 -1.19 -8.63
CA TRP A 58 2.05 -1.89 -7.69
C TRP A 58 2.65 -1.98 -6.28
N ALA A 59 3.97 -2.15 -6.19
CA ALA A 59 4.69 -2.18 -4.91
C ALA A 59 4.59 -0.84 -4.17
N GLN A 60 4.67 0.28 -4.87
CA GLN A 60 4.49 1.62 -4.29
C GLN A 60 3.04 1.83 -3.82
N SER A 61 2.06 1.45 -4.63
CA SER A 61 0.64 1.55 -4.28
C SER A 61 0.31 0.72 -3.02
N LEU A 62 0.76 -0.54 -2.95
CA LEU A 62 0.61 -1.40 -1.77
C LEU A 62 1.29 -0.81 -0.53
N THR A 63 2.47 -0.21 -0.71
CA THR A 63 3.21 0.43 0.39
C THR A 63 2.45 1.64 0.96
N VAL A 64 1.91 2.50 0.09
CA VAL A 64 1.10 3.66 0.52
C VAL A 64 -0.17 3.19 1.21
N ALA A 65 -0.89 2.23 0.62
CA ALA A 65 -2.13 1.69 1.19
C ALA A 65 -1.89 1.01 2.55
N TYR A 66 -0.79 0.25 2.69
CA TYR A 66 -0.36 -0.35 3.94
C TYR A 66 -0.04 0.71 5.00
N GLY A 67 0.71 1.74 4.62
CA GLY A 67 1.04 2.87 5.48
C GLY A 67 -0.19 3.64 5.94
N GLN A 68 -1.17 3.87 5.06
CA GLN A 68 -2.44 4.48 5.45
C GLN A 68 -3.21 3.57 6.42
N ALA A 69 -3.37 2.28 6.12
CA ALA A 69 -4.11 1.33 6.96
C ALA A 69 -3.53 1.20 8.38
N ARG A 70 -2.21 1.38 8.56
CA ARG A 70 -1.53 1.36 9.87
C ARG A 70 -1.32 2.75 10.47
N GLY A 71 -1.33 3.80 9.66
CA GLY A 71 -1.14 5.20 10.04
C GLY A 71 -2.43 5.90 10.48
N VAL A 72 -3.62 5.32 10.23
CA VAL A 72 -4.89 5.82 10.80
C VAL A 72 -5.04 5.38 12.26
N HIS A 73 -4.10 5.82 13.09
CA HIS A 73 -4.29 6.03 14.52
C HIS A 73 -3.74 7.41 14.87
N ALA A 74 -4.32 8.45 14.26
CA ALA A 74 -4.26 9.80 14.79
C ALA A 74 -5.55 10.05 15.59
N PRO A 75 -5.53 10.03 16.93
CA PRO A 75 -6.62 10.60 17.70
C PRO A 75 -6.52 12.13 17.65
N GLY A 76 -7.57 12.78 17.15
CA GLY A 76 -7.78 14.21 17.32
C GLY A 76 -7.99 14.99 16.04
N ASN A 77 -9.20 14.90 15.49
CA ASN A 77 -9.80 16.08 14.88
C ASN A 77 -10.37 16.93 16.02
N PRO A 78 -9.81 18.09 16.42
CA PRO A 78 -10.63 19.10 17.06
C PRO A 78 -11.60 19.60 16.00
N THR A 79 -12.85 19.21 16.20
CA THR A 79 -14.04 19.77 15.58
C THR A 79 -13.88 21.24 15.19
N ALA A 80 -14.40 21.56 14.01
CA ALA A 80 -14.66 22.91 13.54
C ALA A 80 -15.03 23.87 14.69
N GLY A 81 -14.28 24.96 14.80
CA GLY A 81 -14.52 25.99 15.80
C GLY A 81 -13.59 27.19 15.63
N SER A 82 -13.90 28.03 14.63
CA SER A 82 -14.01 29.49 14.69
C SER A 82 -14.05 30.10 13.29
#